data_AF-A0A067G8R3-F1
#
_entry.id   AF-A0A067G8R3-F1
#
_cell.length_a   1.000
_cell.length_b   1.000
_cell.length_c   1.000
_cell.angle_alpha   90.00
_cell.angle_beta   90.00
_cell.angle_gamma   90.00
#
_symmetry.space_group_name_H-M   'P 1'
#
loop_
_entity.id
_entity.type
_entity.pdbx_description
1 polymer ?
#
loop_
_entity_poly.entity_id
_entity_poly.type
_entity_poly.pdbx_seq_one_letter_code
_entity_poly.pdbx_strand_id
1 'polypeptide(L)'
;FLESLMSPEVDYTVAITVFWAIEAVYQESFAHCLEPDTNTPPELQEVCQRWGNDGFGQYCHSLKKIANRLLEKASDDLIMGKAGDDVLKKAEVELIRVLEHEVEFWNMSRGTA
;
A
#
# COMPACT_ATOMS: atom_id res chain seq x y z
N PHE A 1 0.19 -10.66 10.59
CA PHE A 1 0.08 -9.24 10.20
C PHE A 1 -1.32 -8.90 9.69
N LEU A 2 -1.75 -9.43 8.54
CA LEU A 2 -3.09 -9.11 7.99
C LEU A 2 -4.24 -9.46 8.95
N GLU A 3 -4.17 -10.62 9.63
CA GLU A 3 -5.17 -11.04 10.60
C GLU A 3 -5.38 -10.03 11.74
N SER A 4 -4.32 -9.34 12.21
CA SER A 4 -4.46 -8.34 13.27
C SER A 4 -5.12 -7.06 12.79
N LEU A 5 -5.04 -6.76 11.48
CA LEU A 5 -5.67 -5.59 10.87
C LEU A 5 -7.16 -5.79 10.58
N MET A 6 -7.65 -7.03 10.66
CA MET A 6 -9.07 -7.37 10.46
C MET A 6 -9.92 -7.21 11.74
N SER A 7 -9.28 -6.90 12.88
CA SER A 7 -10.01 -6.67 14.13
C SER A 7 -10.92 -5.44 14.00
N PRO A 8 -12.17 -5.47 14.51
CA PRO A 8 -13.06 -4.31 14.52
C PRO A 8 -12.55 -3.16 15.41
N GLU A 9 -11.52 -3.41 16.21
CA GLU A 9 -10.86 -2.38 17.04
C GLU A 9 -9.86 -1.52 16.25
N VAL A 10 -9.51 -1.93 15.02
CA VAL A 10 -8.60 -1.17 14.16
C VAL A 10 -9.35 0.00 13.55
N ASP A 11 -8.80 1.21 13.73
CA ASP A 11 -9.36 2.40 13.12
C ASP A 11 -9.39 2.26 11.59
N TYR A 12 -10.52 2.63 10.99
CA TYR A 12 -10.70 2.52 9.55
C TYR A 12 -9.64 3.28 8.75
N THR A 13 -9.14 4.41 9.27
CA THR A 13 -8.06 5.21 8.69
C THR A 13 -6.75 4.42 8.64
N VAL A 14 -6.46 3.62 9.66
CA VAL A 14 -5.29 2.71 9.66
C VAL A 14 -5.50 1.62 8.62
N ALA A 15 -6.65 0.93 8.64
CA ALA A 15 -6.93 -0.17 7.73
C ALA A 15 -6.88 0.25 6.25
N ILE A 16 -7.47 1.39 5.88
CA ILE A 16 -7.45 1.88 4.50
C ILE A 16 -6.07 2.38 4.07
N THR A 17 -5.25 2.90 5.00
CA THR A 17 -3.86 3.30 4.72
C THR A 17 -3.01 2.07 4.41
N VAL A 18 -3.15 1.01 5.22
CA VAL A 18 -2.45 -0.27 4.97
C VAL A 18 -2.92 -0.89 3.66
N PHE A 19 -4.23 -0.88 3.39
CA PHE A 19 -4.75 -1.44 2.15
C PHE A 19 -4.21 -0.71 0.91
N TRP A 20 -4.18 0.63 0.95
CA TRP A 20 -3.54 1.42 -0.10
C TRP A 20 -2.05 1.06 -0.26
N ALA A 21 -1.30 0.94 0.84
CA ALA A 21 0.13 0.68 0.80
C ALA A 21 0.46 -0.66 0.12
N ILE A 22 -0.26 -1.73 0.46
CA ILE A 22 -0.08 -3.07 -0.13
C ILE A 22 -0.29 -3.00 -1.66
N GLU A 23 -1.37 -2.36 -2.10
CA GLU A 23 -1.68 -2.25 -3.54
C GLU A 23 -0.67 -1.34 -4.26
N ALA A 24 -0.25 -0.24 -3.63
CA ALA A 24 0.67 0.72 -4.21
C ALA A 24 2.08 0.14 -4.41
N VAL A 25 2.57 -0.71 -3.50
CA VAL A 25 3.88 -1.36 -3.66
C VAL A 25 3.92 -2.22 -4.92
N TYR A 26 2.85 -2.99 -5.19
CA TYR A 26 2.75 -3.75 -6.44
C TYR A 26 2.66 -2.81 -7.66
N GLN A 27 1.82 -1.79 -7.61
CA GLN A 27 1.69 -0.86 -8.73
C GLN A 27 3.03 -0.20 -9.07
N GLU A 28 3.79 0.25 -8.07
CA GLU A 28 5.09 0.89 -8.27
C GLU A 28 6.14 -0.10 -8.80
N SER A 29 6.15 -1.34 -8.30
CA SER A 29 7.08 -2.39 -8.74
C SER A 29 6.90 -2.76 -10.21
N PHE A 30 5.69 -2.61 -10.75
CA PHE A 30 5.34 -2.96 -12.12
C PHE A 30 5.04 -1.75 -13.03
N ALA A 31 5.18 -0.51 -12.55
CA ALA A 31 4.71 0.70 -13.25
C ALA A 31 5.25 0.86 -14.68
N HIS A 32 6.48 0.40 -14.94
CA HIS A 32 7.16 0.56 -16.21
C HIS A 32 7.37 -0.75 -16.96
N CYS A 33 6.90 -1.89 -16.44
CA CYS A 33 7.24 -3.19 -17.02
C CYS A 33 6.57 -3.45 -18.39
N LEU A 34 5.58 -2.62 -18.76
CA LEU A 34 4.86 -2.65 -20.04
C LEU A 34 5.39 -1.64 -21.06
N GLU A 35 6.35 -0.79 -20.70
CA GLU A 35 6.92 0.19 -21.61
C GLU A 35 7.65 -0.49 -22.78
N PRO A 36 7.77 0.20 -23.93
CA PRO A 36 8.66 -0.23 -25.00
C PRO A 36 10.09 -0.39 -24.48
N ASP A 37 10.84 -1.37 -25.01
CA ASP A 37 12.24 -1.67 -24.64
C ASP A 37 12.45 -2.24 -23.22
N THR A 38 11.40 -2.76 -22.58
CA THR A 38 11.53 -3.50 -21.33
C THR A 38 12.11 -4.90 -21.55
N ASN A 39 12.97 -5.35 -20.64
CA ASN A 39 13.50 -6.72 -20.62
C ASN A 39 12.62 -7.66 -19.79
N THR A 40 11.30 -7.42 -19.75
CA THR A 40 10.36 -8.25 -18.99
C THR A 40 10.34 -9.67 -19.58
N PRO A 41 10.70 -10.71 -18.81
CA PRO A 41 10.67 -12.09 -19.30
C PRO A 41 9.25 -12.47 -19.76
N PRO A 42 9.10 -13.25 -20.86
CA PRO A 42 7.77 -13.64 -21.36
C PRO A 42 6.89 -14.31 -20.30
N GLU A 43 7.48 -15.10 -19.40
CA GLU A 43 6.80 -15.77 -18.30
C GLU A 43 6.21 -14.81 -17.24
N LEU A 44 6.68 -13.56 -17.17
CA LEU A 44 6.19 -12.53 -16.25
C LEU A 44 5.26 -11.51 -16.94
N GLN A 45 4.93 -11.70 -18.22
CA GLN A 45 4.14 -10.74 -18.98
C GLN A 45 2.71 -10.58 -18.45
N GLU A 46 2.05 -11.68 -18.03
CA GLU A 46 0.70 -11.63 -17.45
C GLU A 46 0.67 -10.85 -16.13
N VAL A 47 1.67 -11.11 -15.29
CA VAL A 47 1.93 -10.42 -14.02
C VAL A 47 2.13 -8.93 -14.26
N CYS A 48 2.95 -8.58 -15.23
CA CYS A 48 3.18 -7.20 -15.62
C CYS A 48 1.91 -6.52 -16.16
N GLN A 49 1.10 -7.22 -16.96
CA GLN A 49 -0.21 -6.71 -17.40
C GLN A 49 -1.17 -6.50 -16.24
N ARG A 50 -1.11 -7.34 -15.20
CA ARG A 50 -2.02 -7.24 -14.06
C ARG A 50 -1.77 -6.01 -13.18
N TRP A 51 -0.52 -5.70 -12.88
CA TRP A 51 -0.16 -4.65 -11.92
C TRP A 51 0.41 -3.39 -12.57
N GLY A 52 0.97 -3.48 -13.78
CA GLY A 52 1.56 -2.34 -14.51
C GLY A 52 0.58 -1.58 -15.41
N ASN A 53 -0.67 -2.02 -15.53
CA ASN A 53 -1.65 -1.34 -16.38
C ASN A 53 -2.24 -0.07 -15.73
N ASP A 54 -2.66 0.88 -16.58
CA ASP A 54 -3.27 2.14 -16.16
C ASP A 54 -4.50 1.97 -15.25
N GLY A 55 -5.29 0.91 -15.47
CA GLY A 55 -6.49 0.64 -14.67
C GLY A 55 -6.15 0.33 -13.21
N PHE A 56 -5.11 -0.47 -12.97
CA PHE A 56 -4.61 -0.74 -11.63
C PHE A 56 -3.98 0.52 -11.01
N GLY A 57 -3.24 1.31 -11.79
CA GLY A 57 -2.75 2.63 -11.38
C GLY A 57 -3.85 3.56 -10.89
N GLN A 58 -4.96 3.67 -11.63
CA GLN A 58 -6.11 4.49 -11.25
C GLN A 58 -6.83 3.97 -10.00
N TYR A 59 -6.86 2.64 -9.81
CA TYR A 59 -7.39 2.02 -8.61
C TYR A 59 -6.55 2.37 -7.37
N CYS A 60 -5.22 2.20 -7.43
CA CYS A 60 -4.32 2.59 -6.34
C CYS A 60 -4.41 4.10 -6.03
N HIS A 61 -4.51 4.95 -7.06
CA HIS A 61 -4.71 6.40 -6.87
C HIS A 61 -6.03 6.72 -6.16
N SER A 62 -7.10 5.98 -6.47
CA SER A 62 -8.39 6.16 -5.81
C SER A 62 -8.33 5.78 -4.33
N LEU A 63 -7.66 4.69 -3.98
CA LEU A 63 -7.40 4.31 -2.60
C LEU A 63 -6.57 5.37 -1.86
N LYS A 64 -5.51 5.88 -2.50
CA LYS A 64 -4.67 6.95 -1.95
C LYS A 64 -5.48 8.19 -1.57
N LYS A 65 -6.40 8.61 -2.43
CA LYS A 65 -7.29 9.77 -2.16
C LYS A 65 -8.17 9.55 -0.93
N ILE A 66 -8.70 8.33 -0.76
CA ILE A 66 -9.54 7.99 0.40
C ILE A 66 -8.69 8.02 1.67
N ALA A 67 -7.52 7.38 1.65
CA ALA A 67 -6.59 7.35 2.78
C ALA A 67 -6.15 8.76 3.19
N ASN A 68 -5.68 9.57 2.24
CA ASN A 68 -5.23 10.96 2.50
C ASN A 68 -6.33 11.80 3.13
N ARG A 69 -7.56 11.75 2.60
CA ARG A 69 -8.69 12.50 3.17
C ARG A 69 -8.97 12.13 4.62
N LEU A 70 -8.83 10.86 4.98
CA LEU A 70 -9.09 10.38 6.34
C LEU A 70 -7.94 10.74 7.29
N LEU A 71 -6.69 10.68 6.82
CA LEU A 71 -5.52 11.13 7.56
C LEU A 71 -5.56 12.65 7.82
N GLU A 72 -5.94 13.45 6.83
CA GLU A 72 -6.16 14.90 6.98
C GLU A 72 -7.20 15.18 8.08
N LYS A 73 -8.34 14.48 8.04
CA LYS A 73 -9.37 14.61 9.08
C LYS A 73 -8.87 14.21 10.46
N ALA A 74 -8.11 13.11 10.57
CA ALA A 74 -7.54 12.66 11.84
C ALA A 74 -6.56 13.69 12.41
N SER A 75 -5.78 14.35 11.54
CA SER A 75 -4.91 15.47 11.90
C SER A 75 -5.70 16.67 12.42
N ASP A 76 -6.78 17.06 11.75
CA ASP A 76 -7.64 18.15 12.20
C ASP A 76 -8.28 17.85 13.56
N ASP A 77 -8.76 16.62 13.78
CA ASP A 77 -9.35 16.19 15.05
C ASP A 77 -8.32 16.16 16.19
N LEU A 78 -7.05 15.81 15.90
CA LEU A 78 -5.94 15.89 16.84
C LEU A 78 -5.64 17.33 17.25
N ILE A 79 -5.53 18.25 16.28
CA ILE A 79 -5.29 19.69 16.52
C ILE A 79 -6.41 20.30 17.36
N MET A 80 -7.65 19.86 17.13
CA MET A 80 -8.84 20.31 17.84
C MET A 80 -9.00 19.69 19.24
N GLY A 81 -8.08 18.82 19.67
CA GLY A 81 -8.11 18.16 20.98
C GLY A 81 -9.24 17.14 21.14
N LYS A 82 -9.76 16.59 20.03
CA LYS A 82 -10.89 15.65 20.01
C LYS A 82 -10.46 14.19 19.97
N ALA A 83 -9.19 13.91 19.68
CA ALA A 83 -8.68 12.55 19.51
C ALA A 83 -8.01 12.03 20.80
N GLY A 84 -8.49 10.88 21.31
CA GLY A 84 -7.94 10.19 22.47
C GLY A 84 -6.99 9.02 22.15
N ASP A 85 -6.71 8.79 20.86
CA ASP A 85 -5.83 7.73 20.35
C ASP A 85 -5.13 8.23 19.09
N ASP A 86 -3.81 8.04 18.98
CA ASP A 86 -2.99 8.62 17.91
C ASP A 86 -3.07 7.78 16.62
N VAL A 87 -4.19 7.94 15.90
CA VAL A 87 -4.49 7.26 14.63
C VAL A 87 -3.41 7.52 13.59
N LEU A 88 -2.84 8.73 13.54
CA LEU A 88 -1.78 9.08 12.59
C LEU A 88 -0.52 8.25 12.82
N LYS A 89 -0.06 8.19 14.07
CA LYS A 89 1.09 7.37 14.44
C LYS A 89 0.84 5.89 14.19
N LYS A 90 -0.36 5.39 14.47
CA LYS A 90 -0.72 4.00 14.17
C LYS A 90 -0.70 3.71 12.67
N ALA A 91 -1.25 4.61 11.85
CA ALA A 91 -1.22 4.46 10.39
C ALA A 91 0.21 4.47 9.85
N GLU A 92 1.09 5.33 10.37
CA GLU A 92 2.51 5.36 9.99
C GLU A 92 3.25 4.09 10.39
N VAL A 93 3.06 3.60 11.63
CA VAL A 93 3.68 2.35 12.08
C VAL A 93 3.25 1.18 11.20
N GLU A 94 1.96 1.05 10.91
CA GLU A 94 1.47 -0.05 10.08
C GLU A 94 1.90 0.09 8.61
N LEU A 95 2.04 1.32 8.07
CA LEU A 95 2.65 1.57 6.77
C LEU A 95 4.10 1.05 6.72
N ILE A 96 4.92 1.37 7.73
CA ILE A 96 6.31 0.89 7.79
C ILE A 96 6.35 -0.64 7.81
N ARG A 97 5.48 -1.28 8.60
CA ARG A 97 5.38 -2.74 8.68
C ARG A 97 4.98 -3.39 7.34
N VAL A 98 4.12 -2.75 6.56
CA VAL A 98 3.83 -3.20 5.18
C VAL A 98 5.11 -3.19 4.36
N LEU A 99 5.88 -2.10 4.36
CA LEU A 99 7.10 -1.99 3.57
C LEU A 99 8.16 -3.02 3.99
N GLU A 100 8.30 -3.26 5.31
CA GLU A 100 9.18 -4.31 5.84
C GLU A 100 8.77 -5.70 5.34
N HIS A 101 7.47 -6.03 5.44
CA HIS A 101 6.95 -7.31 4.95
C HIS A 101 7.08 -7.47 3.43
N GLU A 102 6.88 -6.40 2.65
CA GLU A 102 7.08 -6.44 1.21
C GLU A 102 8.55 -6.70 0.87
N VAL A 103 9.50 -6.04 1.54
CA VAL A 103 10.95 -6.31 1.35
C VAL A 103 11.29 -7.77 1.67
N GLU A 104 10.78 -8.30 2.79
CA GLU A 104 10.95 -9.71 3.15
C GLU A 104 10.38 -10.64 2.07
N PHE A 105 9.18 -10.34 1.57
CA PHE A 105 8.49 -11.12 0.54
C PHE A 105 9.28 -11.13 -0.78
N TRP A 106 9.74 -9.97 -1.26
CA TRP A 106 10.58 -9.90 -2.47
C TRP A 106 11.90 -10.64 -2.30
N ASN A 107 12.52 -10.59 -1.11
CA ASN A 107 13.76 -11.32 -0.83
C ASN A 107 13.58 -12.84 -0.87
N MET A 108 12.40 -13.37 -0.55
CA MET A 108 12.12 -14.81 -0.71
C MET A 108 12.17 -15.26 -2.18
N SER A 109 11.86 -14.38 -3.11
CA SER A 109 11.75 -14.70 -4.54
C SER A 109 13.02 -14.42 -5.36
N ARG A 110 14.02 -13.71 -4.80
CA ARG A 110 15.25 -13.34 -5.52
C ARG A 110 16.18 -14.52 -5.84
N GLY A 111 15.95 -15.70 -5.26
CA GLY A 111 16.85 -16.86 -5.36
C GLY A 111 18.16 -16.66 -4.60
N THR A 112 18.86 -17.75 -4.26
CA THR A 112 20.26 -17.66 -3.79
C THR A 112 21.15 -17.39 -5.00
N ALA A 113 21.88 -16.27 -4.96
CA ALA A 113 22.93 -15.95 -5.93
C ALA A 113 24.02 -17.04 -5.99
#